data_AF-A0A0H2U6S4-F1
#
_entry.id   AF-A0A0H2U6S4-F1
#
_cell.length_a   1.000
_cell.length_b   1.000
_cell.length_c   1.000
_cell.angle_alpha   90.00
_cell.angle_beta   90.00
_cell.angle_gamma   90.00
#
_symmetry.space_group_name_H-M   'P 1'
#
loop_
_entity.id
_entity.type
_entity.pdbx_description
1 polymer ?
#
loop_
_entity_poly.entity_id
_entity_poly.type
_entity_poly.pdbx_seq_one_letter_code
_entity_poly.pdbx_strand_id
1 'polypeptide(L)'
;RILAVQSPCREGSIIMTASVAGLRSNAGPTPYSASKAAVVSLAQTTAYQLAGTGVRVNTICPGLIETGMTSPVFEGARRRGTEKKIGQLNPLKRGAHADEVARVVLFLGSDEASYVNGQAWAIDGGLSAGHPPWLIKEMATAQSHNNRLRRRAQQKKPREKKPKAENPITAAVKKWLATISQAPGGSGPDDQTQQLLLDSAPKRWVVYEPMVLLPSGSFTSDVWQTVLDTEAAAAHHHLLWSSILTSLSLSSAAPLTHLAVNEGIPPRSGPGQHENVLRSPGGLRMLHGDFGPADPSGGGVTDEDLNRAFWVSTRQNGILQTWAPRWTMFSRGNVKEKARLLSLLQQNDNCGRSWAVDLYAGIGYFAFSYAARGLRVLAWELNAWSVEGLRRGGERNGWRVRVVREPQDLERHTGELLLPTGEAEDGDDARIVVFQESNVEAARRVKELREGMAGGVEVRHVNCGFLPSSLPTWRAALGIVAGNSGSGDGGWLHLHENVGVKQIGARAVEVQGMLRGWAVEDDDAESRETTVEVAHTEMVKTFAPDVWHCVFDVRVGRAA
;
A
#
# COMPACT_ATOMS: atom_id res chain seq x y z
N ARG A 1 -12.84 -9.78 -20.82
CA ARG A 1 -13.33 -11.10 -20.35
C ARG A 1 -12.12 -11.80 -19.75
N ILE A 2 -12.05 -11.88 -18.43
CA ILE A 2 -10.93 -12.48 -17.70
C ILE A 2 -11.53 -13.67 -16.97
N LEU A 3 -10.87 -14.83 -17.06
CA LEU A 3 -11.28 -16.15 -16.57
C LEU A 3 -12.19 -16.94 -17.53
N ALA A 4 -11.54 -17.55 -18.53
CA ALA A 4 -11.96 -18.85 -19.05
C ALA A 4 -10.71 -19.75 -19.00
N VAL A 5 -10.45 -20.34 -17.83
CA VAL A 5 -9.52 -21.45 -17.67
C VAL A 5 -10.38 -22.63 -17.24
N GLN A 6 -10.47 -23.65 -18.10
CA GLN A 6 -11.08 -24.92 -17.78
C GLN A 6 -10.15 -25.66 -16.80
N SER A 7 -10.42 -25.52 -15.51
CA SER A 7 -9.79 -26.35 -14.46
C SER A 7 -10.69 -27.55 -14.11
N PRO A 8 -10.14 -28.72 -13.74
CA PRO A 8 -10.89 -29.98 -13.68
C PRO A 8 -11.74 -30.19 -12.41
N CYS A 9 -11.70 -29.29 -11.42
CA CYS A 9 -12.48 -29.40 -10.19
C CYS A 9 -13.72 -28.50 -10.26
N ARG A 10 -14.88 -29.16 -10.34
CA ARG A 10 -16.21 -28.66 -10.66
C ARG A 10 -16.94 -28.19 -9.39
N GLU A 11 -17.63 -27.04 -9.50
CA GLU A 11 -18.71 -26.57 -8.61
C GLU A 11 -18.29 -26.14 -7.18
N GLY A 12 -18.93 -25.08 -6.65
CA GLY A 12 -18.61 -24.54 -5.32
C GLY A 12 -19.56 -23.44 -4.83
N SER A 13 -19.48 -23.08 -3.54
CA SER A 13 -20.31 -22.03 -2.92
C SER A 13 -19.45 -21.06 -2.11
N ILE A 14 -19.49 -19.78 -2.48
CA ILE A 14 -18.87 -18.66 -1.76
C ILE A 14 -19.97 -17.93 -0.98
N ILE A 15 -19.81 -17.81 0.34
CA ILE A 15 -20.76 -17.14 1.22
C ILE A 15 -20.06 -16.00 1.94
N MET A 16 -20.40 -14.76 1.58
CA MET A 16 -19.83 -13.56 2.19
C MET A 16 -20.68 -13.08 3.37
N THR A 17 -20.04 -12.50 4.39
CA THR A 17 -20.74 -11.97 5.57
C THR A 17 -20.83 -10.45 5.54
N ALA A 18 -22.00 -9.93 5.18
CA ALA A 18 -22.32 -8.50 5.23
C ALA A 18 -23.05 -8.13 6.54
N SER A 19 -24.11 -7.33 6.44
CA SER A 19 -24.97 -6.86 7.52
C SER A 19 -26.22 -6.21 6.90
N VAL A 20 -27.34 -6.19 7.62
CA VAL A 20 -28.50 -5.35 7.25
C VAL A 20 -28.16 -3.86 7.07
N ALA A 21 -27.09 -3.38 7.71
CA ALA A 21 -26.54 -2.03 7.50
C ALA A 21 -26.03 -1.78 6.08
N GLY A 22 -25.71 -2.85 5.33
CA GLY A 22 -25.39 -2.77 3.90
C GLY A 22 -26.62 -2.74 2.99
N LEU A 23 -27.82 -3.12 3.49
CA LEU A 23 -29.06 -3.20 2.70
C LEU A 23 -29.96 -1.98 2.90
N ARG A 24 -29.97 -1.41 4.11
CA ARG A 24 -30.82 -0.28 4.51
C ARG A 24 -30.03 0.70 5.36
N SER A 25 -30.34 1.99 5.22
CA SER A 25 -29.77 3.03 6.07
C SER A 25 -30.24 2.88 7.53
N ASN A 26 -29.49 3.46 8.47
CA ASN A 26 -29.82 3.52 9.90
C ASN A 26 -29.61 2.23 10.72
N ALA A 27 -28.88 1.24 10.20
CA ALA A 27 -28.49 0.03 10.97
C ALA A 27 -27.01 0.00 11.41
N GLY A 28 -26.26 1.09 11.21
CA GLY A 28 -24.90 1.27 11.73
C GLY A 28 -24.26 2.61 11.32
N PRO A 29 -23.06 2.96 11.84
CA PRO A 29 -22.32 4.15 11.42
C PRO A 29 -22.03 4.16 9.91
N THR A 30 -21.87 5.35 9.32
CA THR A 30 -21.68 5.51 7.86
C THR A 30 -20.52 4.66 7.30
N PRO A 31 -19.31 4.60 7.91
CA PRO A 31 -18.23 3.77 7.38
C PRO A 31 -18.52 2.27 7.42
N TYR A 32 -19.24 1.81 8.45
CA TYR A 32 -19.65 0.41 8.59
C TYR A 32 -20.72 0.03 7.56
N SER A 33 -21.72 0.89 7.38
CA SER A 33 -22.77 0.68 6.37
C SER A 33 -22.18 0.66 4.95
N ALA A 34 -21.22 1.55 4.66
CA ALA A 34 -20.52 1.59 3.38
C ALA A 34 -19.70 0.31 3.13
N SER A 35 -18.94 -0.17 4.13
CA SER A 35 -18.15 -1.40 3.97
C SER A 35 -19.03 -2.63 3.77
N LYS A 36 -20.18 -2.71 4.46
CA LYS A 36 -21.13 -3.82 4.32
C LYS A 36 -21.92 -3.78 3.01
N ALA A 37 -22.22 -2.58 2.48
CA ALA A 37 -22.77 -2.43 1.13
C ALA A 37 -21.76 -2.84 0.04
N ALA A 38 -20.47 -2.57 0.24
CA ALA A 38 -19.42 -3.00 -0.68
C ALA A 38 -19.32 -4.53 -0.80
N VAL A 39 -19.50 -5.26 0.31
CA VAL A 39 -19.52 -6.74 0.30
C VAL A 39 -20.68 -7.28 -0.54
N VAL A 40 -21.88 -6.69 -0.44
CA VAL A 40 -23.05 -7.09 -1.25
C VAL A 40 -22.77 -6.89 -2.75
N SER A 41 -22.22 -5.72 -3.11
CA SER A 41 -21.85 -5.41 -4.50
C SER A 41 -20.75 -6.33 -5.03
N LEU A 42 -19.77 -6.68 -4.18
CA LEU A 42 -18.72 -7.63 -4.52
C LEU A 42 -19.31 -9.00 -4.86
N ALA A 43 -20.18 -9.56 -4.01
CA ALA A 43 -20.80 -10.85 -4.29
C ALA A 43 -21.60 -10.87 -5.60
N GLN A 44 -22.35 -9.79 -5.89
CA GLN A 44 -23.11 -9.66 -7.14
C GLN A 44 -22.19 -9.62 -8.37
N THR A 45 -21.12 -8.84 -8.32
CA THR A 45 -20.18 -8.74 -9.45
C THR A 45 -19.37 -10.02 -9.62
N THR A 46 -18.94 -10.67 -8.54
CA THR A 46 -18.24 -11.96 -8.57
C THR A 46 -19.13 -13.08 -9.12
N ALA A 47 -20.44 -13.10 -8.81
CA ALA A 47 -21.37 -14.06 -9.39
C ALA A 47 -21.41 -14.00 -10.94
N TYR A 48 -21.35 -12.81 -11.54
CA TYR A 48 -21.25 -12.65 -12.99
C TYR A 48 -19.86 -12.98 -13.54
N GLN A 49 -18.80 -12.69 -12.78
CA GLN A 49 -17.42 -12.99 -13.18
C GLN A 49 -17.15 -14.50 -13.20
N LEU A 50 -17.84 -15.27 -12.36
CA LEU A 50 -17.74 -16.73 -12.30
C LEU A 50 -18.78 -17.45 -13.17
N ALA A 51 -19.41 -16.76 -14.13
CA ALA A 51 -20.35 -17.39 -15.05
C ALA A 51 -19.67 -18.54 -15.83
N GLY A 52 -20.28 -19.73 -15.78
CA GLY A 52 -19.79 -20.93 -16.47
C GLY A 52 -18.83 -21.81 -15.67
N THR A 53 -18.47 -21.44 -14.43
CA THR A 53 -17.58 -22.24 -13.56
C THR A 53 -18.33 -23.22 -12.63
N GLY A 54 -19.65 -23.07 -12.50
CA GLY A 54 -20.45 -23.80 -11.51
C GLY A 54 -20.30 -23.27 -10.07
N VAL A 55 -19.58 -22.15 -9.86
CA VAL A 55 -19.44 -21.53 -8.54
C VAL A 55 -20.57 -20.53 -8.28
N ARG A 56 -21.26 -20.69 -7.15
CA ARG A 56 -22.30 -19.76 -6.65
C ARG A 56 -21.70 -18.79 -5.64
N VAL A 57 -22.14 -17.54 -5.67
CA VAL A 57 -21.67 -16.50 -4.77
C VAL A 57 -22.87 -15.80 -4.15
N ASN A 58 -23.04 -15.91 -2.84
CA ASN A 58 -24.12 -15.26 -2.11
C ASN A 58 -23.57 -14.51 -0.89
N THR A 59 -24.37 -13.59 -0.37
CA THR A 59 -24.06 -12.82 0.83
C THR A 59 -25.12 -13.05 1.88
N ILE A 60 -24.72 -13.32 3.13
CA ILE A 60 -25.61 -13.23 4.29
C ILE A 60 -25.55 -11.83 4.90
N CYS A 61 -26.70 -11.30 5.30
CA CYS A 61 -26.86 -9.97 5.89
C CYS A 61 -27.54 -10.09 7.26
N PRO A 62 -26.78 -10.44 8.32
CA PRO A 62 -27.35 -10.59 9.66
C PRO A 62 -27.85 -9.26 10.23
N GLY A 63 -28.96 -9.34 10.98
CA GLY A 63 -29.47 -8.29 11.85
C GLY A 63 -28.81 -8.32 13.23
N LEU A 64 -29.59 -8.04 14.27
CA LEU A 64 -29.11 -8.13 15.65
C LEU A 64 -29.14 -9.60 16.13
N ILE A 65 -27.96 -10.23 16.13
CA ILE A 65 -27.75 -11.63 16.53
C ILE A 65 -26.99 -11.66 17.86
N GLU A 66 -27.32 -12.53 18.80
CA GLU A 66 -26.57 -12.71 20.05
C GLU A 66 -25.30 -13.54 19.80
N THR A 67 -24.15 -12.87 19.79
CA THR A 67 -22.81 -13.45 19.52
C THR A 67 -21.77 -12.72 20.36
N GLY A 68 -20.50 -13.14 20.34
CA GLY A 68 -19.43 -12.47 21.10
C GLY A 68 -19.34 -10.95 20.88
N MET A 69 -19.58 -10.46 19.67
CA MET A 69 -19.53 -9.02 19.34
C MET A 69 -20.69 -8.23 19.98
N THR A 70 -21.87 -8.85 20.10
CA THR A 70 -23.11 -8.20 20.53
C THR A 70 -23.52 -8.59 21.94
N SER A 71 -22.85 -9.56 22.58
CA SER A 71 -23.09 -10.01 23.95
C SER A 71 -23.23 -8.84 24.95
N PRO A 72 -22.38 -7.78 24.90
CA PRO A 72 -22.54 -6.64 25.80
C PRO A 72 -23.89 -5.91 25.67
N VAL A 73 -24.48 -5.89 24.48
CA VAL A 73 -25.81 -5.29 24.23
C VAL A 73 -26.92 -6.12 24.87
N PHE A 74 -26.84 -7.45 24.71
CA PHE A 74 -27.81 -8.40 25.28
C PHE A 74 -27.70 -8.49 26.80
N GLU A 75 -26.49 -8.65 27.34
CA GLU A 75 -26.24 -8.61 28.78
C GLU A 75 -26.66 -7.29 29.41
N GLY A 76 -26.36 -6.16 28.76
CA GLY A 76 -26.80 -4.85 29.21
C GLY A 76 -28.31 -4.73 29.27
N ALA A 77 -29.05 -5.30 28.30
CA ALA A 77 -30.51 -5.31 28.32
C ALA A 77 -31.08 -6.23 29.41
N ARG A 78 -30.46 -7.40 29.65
CA ARG A 78 -30.82 -8.30 30.76
C ARG A 78 -30.64 -7.63 32.12
N ARG A 79 -29.48 -7.00 32.36
CA ARG A 79 -29.19 -6.26 33.60
C ARG A 79 -30.20 -5.14 33.88
N ARG A 80 -30.70 -4.48 32.83
CA ARG A 80 -31.70 -3.41 32.93
C ARG A 80 -33.16 -3.89 32.92
N GLY A 81 -33.42 -5.19 32.80
CA GLY A 81 -34.77 -5.74 32.64
C GLY A 81 -35.47 -5.31 31.33
N THR A 82 -34.72 -4.83 30.33
CA THR A 82 -35.24 -4.32 29.06
C THR A 82 -35.05 -5.29 27.88
N GLU A 83 -34.82 -6.57 28.16
CA GLU A 83 -34.57 -7.59 27.12
C GLU A 83 -35.69 -7.65 26.08
N LYS A 84 -36.96 -7.46 26.50
CA LYS A 84 -38.13 -7.35 25.61
C LYS A 84 -38.05 -6.22 24.57
N LYS A 85 -37.15 -5.25 24.73
CA LYS A 85 -36.94 -4.17 23.76
C LYS A 85 -35.94 -4.55 22.66
N ILE A 86 -35.17 -5.62 22.83
CA ILE A 86 -34.25 -6.12 21.82
C ILE A 86 -35.05 -6.65 20.63
N GLY A 87 -34.74 -6.15 19.43
CA GLY A 87 -35.44 -6.54 18.21
C GLY A 87 -36.91 -6.09 18.18
N GLN A 88 -37.32 -5.11 19.00
CA GLN A 88 -38.70 -4.59 19.02
C GLN A 88 -39.18 -4.04 17.68
N LEU A 89 -38.26 -3.67 16.79
CA LEU A 89 -38.54 -3.19 15.43
C LEU A 89 -38.63 -4.34 14.41
N ASN A 90 -38.12 -5.51 14.76
CA ASN A 90 -38.18 -6.70 13.91
C ASN A 90 -39.60 -7.28 14.00
N PRO A 91 -40.21 -7.74 12.90
CA PRO A 91 -41.48 -8.47 12.93
C PRO A 91 -41.50 -9.66 13.90
N LEU A 92 -40.39 -10.37 14.07
CA LEU A 92 -40.26 -11.46 15.05
C LEU A 92 -40.07 -11.01 16.51
N LYS A 93 -39.93 -9.69 16.76
CA LYS A 93 -39.84 -9.05 18.09
C LYS A 93 -38.76 -9.59 19.03
N ARG A 94 -37.69 -10.15 18.46
CA ARG A 94 -36.53 -10.67 19.20
C ARG A 94 -35.23 -10.54 18.41
N GLY A 95 -34.10 -10.65 19.10
CA GLY A 95 -32.82 -10.97 18.48
C GLY A 95 -32.77 -12.44 18.05
N ALA A 96 -31.88 -12.76 17.12
CA ALA A 96 -31.66 -14.13 16.70
C ALA A 96 -30.46 -14.77 17.42
N HIS A 97 -30.42 -16.09 17.45
CA HIS A 97 -29.26 -16.86 17.91
C HIS A 97 -28.28 -17.14 16.76
N ALA A 98 -27.01 -17.39 17.09
CA ALA A 98 -25.98 -17.69 16.11
C ALA A 98 -26.35 -18.90 15.22
N ASP A 99 -26.98 -19.92 15.79
CA ASP A 99 -27.40 -21.12 15.08
C ASP A 99 -28.42 -20.84 13.96
N GLU A 100 -29.25 -19.80 14.10
CA GLU A 100 -30.20 -19.41 13.06
C GLU A 100 -29.47 -18.85 11.82
N VAL A 101 -28.35 -18.17 12.02
CA VAL A 101 -27.46 -17.72 10.92
C VAL A 101 -26.71 -18.90 10.32
N ALA A 102 -26.20 -19.80 11.17
CA ALA A 102 -25.47 -20.99 10.72
C ALA A 102 -26.32 -21.89 9.80
N ARG A 103 -27.61 -22.08 10.10
CA ARG A 103 -28.52 -22.86 9.24
C ARG A 103 -28.69 -22.27 7.84
N VAL A 104 -28.69 -20.94 7.70
CA VAL A 104 -28.74 -20.27 6.38
C VAL A 104 -27.42 -20.46 5.63
N VAL A 105 -26.27 -20.40 6.33
CA VAL A 105 -24.95 -20.68 5.73
C VAL A 105 -24.88 -22.13 5.26
N LEU A 106 -25.35 -23.08 6.06
CA LEU A 106 -25.40 -24.49 5.68
C LEU A 106 -26.28 -24.72 4.44
N PHE A 107 -27.47 -24.11 4.39
CA PHE A 107 -28.33 -24.16 3.20
C PHE A 107 -27.61 -23.61 1.96
N LEU A 108 -27.04 -22.40 2.06
CA LEU A 108 -26.32 -21.78 0.94
C LEU A 108 -25.09 -22.58 0.49
N GLY A 109 -24.45 -23.29 1.41
CA GLY A 109 -23.32 -24.18 1.16
C GLY A 109 -23.71 -25.53 0.55
N SER A 110 -24.97 -25.93 0.68
CA SER A 110 -25.49 -27.21 0.17
C SER A 110 -26.00 -27.12 -1.27
N ASP A 111 -26.27 -28.29 -1.86
CA ASP A 111 -26.89 -28.43 -3.19
C ASP A 111 -28.37 -27.98 -3.22
N GLU A 112 -29.02 -27.86 -2.05
CA GLU A 112 -30.38 -27.33 -1.93
C GLU A 112 -30.47 -25.87 -2.42
N ALA A 113 -29.34 -25.15 -2.40
CA ALA A 113 -29.22 -23.77 -2.90
C ALA A 113 -28.63 -23.69 -4.33
N SER A 114 -28.65 -24.78 -5.10
CA SER A 114 -28.04 -24.89 -6.44
C SER A 114 -28.47 -23.82 -7.45
N TYR A 115 -29.62 -23.18 -7.27
CA TYR A 115 -30.08 -22.06 -8.13
C TYR A 115 -30.05 -20.68 -7.46
N VAL A 116 -29.48 -20.59 -6.25
CA VAL A 116 -29.31 -19.34 -5.51
C VAL A 116 -27.93 -18.77 -5.81
N ASN A 117 -27.86 -17.66 -6.56
CA ASN A 117 -26.61 -17.00 -6.93
C ASN A 117 -26.76 -15.47 -7.00
N GLY A 118 -25.73 -14.75 -6.57
CA GLY A 118 -25.67 -13.28 -6.54
C GLY A 118 -26.62 -12.63 -5.53
N GLN A 119 -27.20 -13.39 -4.59
CA GLN A 119 -28.24 -12.88 -3.69
C GLN A 119 -27.68 -12.41 -2.35
N ALA A 120 -28.34 -11.39 -1.78
CA ALA A 120 -28.10 -10.91 -0.42
C ALA A 120 -29.24 -11.33 0.51
N TRP A 121 -28.99 -12.29 1.38
CA TRP A 121 -29.96 -12.91 2.27
C TRP A 121 -30.03 -12.17 3.59
N ALA A 122 -31.12 -11.42 3.82
CA ALA A 122 -31.39 -10.81 5.10
C ALA A 122 -31.73 -11.86 6.16
N ILE A 123 -31.01 -11.85 7.29
CA ILE A 123 -31.24 -12.73 8.45
C ILE A 123 -31.51 -11.83 9.65
N ASP A 124 -32.68 -11.19 9.68
CA ASP A 124 -32.96 -10.06 10.57
C ASP A 124 -34.36 -10.08 11.19
N GLY A 125 -35.06 -11.21 11.09
CA GLY A 125 -36.42 -11.37 11.58
C GLY A 125 -37.45 -10.48 10.86
N GLY A 126 -37.15 -10.02 9.64
CA GLY A 126 -38.03 -9.25 8.77
C GLY A 126 -37.85 -7.73 8.88
N LEU A 127 -36.82 -7.25 9.59
CA LEU A 127 -36.59 -5.82 9.82
C LEU A 127 -36.43 -5.04 8.50
N SER A 128 -35.68 -5.58 7.55
CA SER A 128 -35.39 -4.95 6.26
C SER A 128 -36.51 -5.07 5.22
N ALA A 129 -37.52 -5.90 5.49
CA ALA A 129 -38.65 -6.15 4.59
C ALA A 129 -39.75 -5.06 4.67
N GLY A 130 -39.76 -4.24 5.73
CA GLY A 130 -40.74 -3.19 5.96
C GLY A 130 -40.21 -1.78 5.69
N HIS A 131 -41.13 -0.85 5.39
CA HIS A 131 -40.84 0.58 5.45
C HIS A 131 -40.73 1.05 6.91
N PRO A 132 -39.97 2.12 7.20
CA PRO A 132 -39.80 2.58 8.56
C PRO A 132 -41.16 2.85 9.24
N PRO A 133 -41.32 2.55 10.54
CA PRO A 133 -42.61 2.66 11.25
C PRO A 133 -43.27 4.05 11.14
N TRP A 134 -42.48 5.12 10.99
CA TRP A 134 -43.00 6.47 10.77
C TRP A 134 -43.62 6.66 9.38
N LEU A 135 -43.11 5.99 8.34
CA LEU A 135 -43.61 6.09 6.97
C LEU A 135 -44.98 5.41 6.84
N ILE A 136 -45.20 4.30 7.54
CA ILE A 136 -46.51 3.61 7.60
C ILE A 136 -47.55 4.49 8.32
N LYS A 137 -47.13 5.18 9.39
CA LYS A 137 -47.95 6.14 10.13
C LYS A 137 -48.25 7.41 9.31
N GLU A 138 -47.29 7.88 8.53
CA GLU A 138 -47.43 9.00 7.58
C GLU A 138 -48.30 8.66 6.39
N MET A 139 -48.20 7.46 5.81
CA MET A 139 -49.08 7.02 4.70
C MET A 139 -50.54 6.89 5.14
N ALA A 140 -50.79 6.45 6.38
CA ALA A 140 -52.12 6.45 6.98
C ALA A 140 -52.66 7.86 7.25
N THR A 141 -51.78 8.83 7.53
CA THR A 141 -52.16 10.26 7.71
C THR A 141 -52.16 11.07 6.41
N ALA A 142 -51.49 10.61 5.35
CA ALA A 142 -51.40 11.25 4.03
C ALA A 142 -52.73 11.21 3.27
N GLN A 143 -53.58 10.20 3.52
CA GLN A 143 -54.98 10.20 3.05
C GLN A 143 -55.78 11.40 3.61
N SER A 144 -55.41 11.95 4.76
CA SER A 144 -56.05 13.14 5.36
C SER A 144 -55.39 14.47 4.94
N HIS A 145 -54.15 14.47 4.44
CA HIS A 145 -53.34 15.68 4.22
C HIS A 145 -53.40 16.27 2.79
N ASN A 146 -53.95 15.53 1.83
CA ASN A 146 -54.03 15.95 0.42
C ASN A 146 -54.87 17.24 0.22
N ASN A 147 -55.76 17.56 1.17
CA ASN A 147 -56.57 18.79 1.15
C ASN A 147 -55.80 20.07 1.52
N ARG A 148 -54.62 19.99 2.17
CA ARG A 148 -53.89 21.17 2.68
C ARG A 148 -52.75 21.67 1.76
N LEU A 149 -52.22 20.83 0.88
CA LEU A 149 -51.02 21.14 0.11
C LEU A 149 -51.23 22.10 -1.08
N ARG A 150 -52.47 22.28 -1.56
CA ARG A 150 -52.80 23.25 -2.63
C ARG A 150 -52.50 24.72 -2.26
N ARG A 151 -52.33 25.06 -0.98
CA ARG A 151 -52.15 26.46 -0.52
C ARG A 151 -50.69 26.93 -0.35
N ARG A 152 -49.70 26.04 -0.37
CA ARG A 152 -48.31 26.41 0.03
C ARG A 152 -47.30 26.51 -1.11
N ALA A 153 -47.71 26.29 -2.36
CA ALA A 153 -46.80 26.29 -3.51
C ALA A 153 -46.34 27.69 -3.99
N GLN A 154 -46.76 28.80 -3.36
CA GLN A 154 -46.50 30.15 -3.88
C GLN A 154 -45.26 30.87 -3.33
N GLN A 155 -44.46 30.31 -2.42
CA GLN A 155 -43.31 31.06 -1.87
C GLN A 155 -42.12 30.17 -1.52
N LYS A 156 -41.02 30.25 -2.29
CA LYS A 156 -39.65 30.03 -1.79
C LYS A 156 -38.57 30.51 -2.78
N LYS A 157 -37.59 31.27 -2.27
CA LYS A 157 -36.38 31.79 -2.96
C LYS A 157 -35.15 30.88 -2.75
N PRO A 158 -34.06 31.00 -3.56
CA PRO A 158 -32.89 30.11 -3.54
C PRO A 158 -31.80 30.51 -2.52
N ARG A 159 -30.91 29.56 -2.17
CA ARG A 159 -29.81 29.68 -1.16
C ARG A 159 -28.43 29.98 -1.79
N GLU A 160 -27.59 30.73 -1.08
CA GLU A 160 -26.21 31.12 -1.44
C GLU A 160 -25.12 30.08 -1.12
N LYS A 161 -23.98 30.18 -1.84
CA LYS A 161 -22.80 29.28 -1.76
C LYS A 161 -21.79 29.72 -0.69
N LYS A 162 -21.24 28.77 0.08
CA LYS A 162 -20.20 29.01 1.11
C LYS A 162 -18.81 29.33 0.50
N PRO A 163 -17.98 30.17 1.16
CA PRO A 163 -16.61 30.49 0.73
C PRO A 163 -15.63 29.31 0.88
N LYS A 164 -14.55 29.32 0.08
CA LYS A 164 -13.47 28.29 0.11
C LYS A 164 -12.59 28.47 1.36
N ALA A 165 -12.21 27.36 1.98
CA ALA A 165 -11.29 27.34 3.12
C ALA A 165 -9.88 27.83 2.73
N GLU A 166 -9.25 28.62 3.60
CA GLU A 166 -7.89 29.13 3.44
C GLU A 166 -6.84 27.99 3.54
N ASN A 167 -5.70 28.17 2.87
CA ASN A 167 -4.60 27.20 2.95
C ASN A 167 -3.97 27.23 4.38
N PRO A 168 -3.78 26.06 5.03
CA PRO A 168 -3.29 25.99 6.41
C PRO A 168 -1.86 26.53 6.59
N ILE A 169 -0.98 26.38 5.60
CA ILE A 169 0.38 26.93 5.65
C ILE A 169 0.31 28.45 5.56
N THR A 170 -0.50 28.99 4.64
CA THR A 170 -0.71 30.44 4.52
C THR A 170 -1.27 31.04 5.81
N ALA A 171 -2.25 30.38 6.45
CA ALA A 171 -2.79 30.80 7.74
C ALA A 171 -1.71 30.80 8.85
N ALA A 172 -0.85 29.78 8.88
CA ALA A 172 0.26 29.70 9.83
C ALA A 172 1.30 30.80 9.61
N VAL A 173 1.64 31.11 8.35
CA VAL A 173 2.54 32.22 7.98
C VAL A 173 1.96 33.56 8.42
N LYS A 174 0.66 33.83 8.18
CA LYS A 174 0.00 35.06 8.65
C LYS A 174 0.09 35.22 10.16
N LYS A 175 -0.17 34.15 10.91
CA LYS A 175 -0.07 34.17 12.38
C LYS A 175 1.35 34.44 12.85
N TRP A 176 2.35 33.86 12.19
CA TRP A 176 3.75 34.09 12.50
C TRP A 176 4.19 35.52 12.19
N LEU A 177 3.81 36.07 11.02
CA LEU A 177 4.05 37.46 10.65
C LEU A 177 3.50 38.44 11.69
N ALA A 178 2.26 38.22 12.14
CA ALA A 178 1.68 39.04 13.21
C ALA A 178 2.47 38.97 14.53
N THR A 179 3.14 37.84 14.80
CA THR A 179 3.95 37.65 16.02
C THR A 179 5.26 38.40 15.93
N ILE A 180 5.99 38.29 14.82
CA ILE A 180 7.30 38.96 14.66
C ILE A 180 7.14 40.49 14.52
N SER A 181 6.04 40.98 13.96
CA SER A 181 5.75 42.42 13.88
C SER A 181 5.40 43.05 15.23
N GLN A 182 5.10 42.25 16.25
CA GLN A 182 4.82 42.70 17.63
C GLN A 182 6.01 42.50 18.58
N ALA A 183 7.13 41.94 18.11
CA ALA A 183 8.29 41.64 18.94
C ALA A 183 9.06 42.93 19.35
N PRO A 184 9.60 43.02 20.58
CA PRO A 184 10.37 44.18 21.01
C PRO A 184 11.68 44.31 20.22
N GLY A 185 11.94 45.46 19.60
CA GLY A 185 13.26 45.81 19.03
C GLY A 185 13.44 45.66 17.51
N GLY A 186 12.41 45.33 16.75
CA GLY A 186 12.48 45.35 15.28
C GLY A 186 11.16 45.80 14.65
N SER A 187 11.22 46.72 13.68
CA SER A 187 10.11 46.89 12.75
C SER A 187 9.98 45.58 11.96
N GLY A 188 8.88 44.85 12.14
CA GLY A 188 8.59 43.66 11.33
C GLY A 188 8.62 43.97 9.83
N PRO A 189 8.60 42.94 8.96
CA PRO A 189 8.62 43.14 7.52
C PRO A 189 7.48 44.07 7.09
N ASP A 190 7.74 44.97 6.15
CA ASP A 190 6.72 45.87 5.60
C ASP A 190 5.58 45.11 4.90
N ASP A 191 4.46 45.78 4.66
CA ASP A 191 3.26 45.15 4.09
C ASP A 191 3.53 44.49 2.72
N GLN A 192 4.44 45.08 1.92
CA GLN A 192 4.83 44.53 0.62
C GLN A 192 5.59 43.21 0.79
N THR A 193 6.54 43.17 1.71
CA THR A 193 7.34 41.98 2.05
C THR A 193 6.46 40.89 2.64
N GLN A 194 5.51 41.24 3.52
CA GLN A 194 4.52 40.30 4.06
C GLN A 194 3.69 39.66 2.95
N GLN A 195 3.21 40.45 1.99
CA GLN A 195 2.43 39.93 0.87
C GLN A 195 3.27 38.99 -0.01
N LEU A 196 4.53 39.33 -0.30
CA LEU A 196 5.45 38.47 -1.05
C LEU A 196 5.73 37.13 -0.35
N LEU A 197 5.88 37.13 0.97
CA LEU A 197 6.03 35.90 1.77
C LEU A 197 4.77 35.02 1.68
N LEU A 198 3.59 35.62 1.77
CA LEU A 198 2.32 34.89 1.66
C LEU A 198 2.11 34.29 0.27
N ASP A 199 2.47 35.02 -0.79
CA ASP A 199 2.31 34.57 -2.17
C ASP A 199 3.27 33.44 -2.53
N SER A 200 4.48 33.48 -1.97
CA SER A 200 5.54 32.48 -2.16
C SER A 200 5.49 31.30 -1.18
N ALA A 201 4.60 31.34 -0.17
CA ALA A 201 4.44 30.25 0.78
C ALA A 201 4.03 28.94 0.08
N PRO A 202 4.57 27.78 0.51
CA PRO A 202 4.31 26.51 -0.16
C PRO A 202 2.83 26.12 -0.06
N LYS A 203 2.23 25.79 -1.20
CA LYS A 203 0.80 25.46 -1.31
C LYS A 203 0.51 23.95 -1.31
N ARG A 204 1.56 23.13 -1.41
CA ARG A 204 1.49 21.66 -1.49
C ARG A 204 2.43 21.05 -0.47
N TRP A 205 2.06 19.88 0.04
CA TRP A 205 2.86 19.09 0.98
C TRP A 205 2.49 17.62 0.83
N VAL A 206 3.35 16.75 1.37
CA VAL A 206 3.10 15.31 1.50
C VAL A 206 3.24 14.94 2.96
N VAL A 207 2.29 14.16 3.47
CA VAL A 207 2.37 13.62 4.83
C VAL A 207 2.94 12.20 4.78
N TYR A 208 3.98 12.00 5.57
CA TYR A 208 4.62 10.72 5.87
C TYR A 208 4.68 10.60 7.39
N GLU A 209 3.61 10.11 8.01
CA GLU A 209 3.41 10.23 9.46
C GLU A 209 4.62 9.70 10.25
N PRO A 210 5.12 10.46 11.25
CA PRO A 210 4.59 11.73 11.77
C PRO A 210 5.20 13.00 11.13
N MET A 211 5.79 12.90 9.94
CA MET A 211 6.48 13.99 9.23
C MET A 211 5.64 14.61 8.10
N VAL A 212 5.85 15.90 7.86
CA VAL A 212 5.44 16.64 6.66
C VAL A 212 6.67 16.91 5.79
N LEU A 213 6.56 16.58 4.50
CA LEU A 213 7.57 16.89 3.50
C LEU A 213 7.03 17.97 2.54
N LEU A 214 7.79 19.06 2.41
CA LEU A 214 7.50 20.16 1.50
C LEU A 214 8.28 20.03 0.18
N PRO A 215 7.79 20.64 -0.92
CA PRO A 215 8.48 20.68 -2.21
C PRO A 215 9.84 21.38 -2.12
N SER A 216 10.81 20.97 -2.95
CA SER A 216 12.09 21.66 -3.16
C SER A 216 11.89 23.16 -3.37
N GLY A 217 12.77 23.97 -2.77
CA GLY A 217 12.71 25.43 -2.83
C GLY A 217 11.67 26.08 -1.91
N SER A 218 10.98 25.32 -1.05
CA SER A 218 10.06 25.90 -0.07
C SER A 218 10.82 26.75 0.95
N PHE A 219 10.43 28.02 1.13
CA PHE A 219 11.12 28.95 2.05
C PHE A 219 12.58 29.23 1.70
N THR A 220 12.93 29.27 0.40
CA THR A 220 14.30 29.56 -0.05
C THR A 220 14.43 30.79 -0.95
N SER A 221 13.33 31.48 -1.27
CA SER A 221 13.44 32.73 -2.07
C SER A 221 14.19 33.79 -1.29
N ASP A 222 14.79 34.76 -2.00
CA ASP A 222 15.56 35.84 -1.40
C ASP A 222 14.76 36.59 -0.33
N VAL A 223 13.45 36.76 -0.54
CA VAL A 223 12.53 37.36 0.43
C VAL A 223 12.42 36.51 1.71
N TRP A 224 12.33 35.18 1.59
CA TRP A 224 12.32 34.29 2.74
C TRP A 224 13.65 34.30 3.49
N GLN A 225 14.79 34.27 2.78
CA GLN A 225 16.11 34.31 3.42
C GLN A 225 16.31 35.62 4.18
N THR A 226 16.03 36.75 3.53
CA THR A 226 16.17 38.09 4.14
C THR A 226 15.38 38.20 5.45
N VAL A 227 14.18 37.64 5.52
CA VAL A 227 13.34 37.72 6.71
C VAL A 227 13.73 36.68 7.76
N LEU A 228 13.98 35.42 7.36
CA LEU A 228 14.37 34.35 8.29
C LEU A 228 15.75 34.62 8.92
N ASP A 229 16.66 35.29 8.23
CA ASP A 229 18.00 35.59 8.76
C ASP A 229 18.01 36.78 9.74
N THR A 230 16.87 37.47 9.94
CA THR A 230 16.77 38.54 10.96
C THR A 230 16.75 37.94 12.37
N GLU A 231 17.38 38.64 13.33
CA GLU A 231 17.44 38.20 14.73
C GLU A 231 16.05 38.03 15.36
N ALA A 232 15.11 38.93 15.02
CA ALA A 232 13.73 38.85 15.43
C ALA A 232 13.02 37.60 14.88
N ALA A 233 13.24 37.23 13.62
CA ALA A 233 12.67 36.01 13.04
C ALA A 233 13.33 34.75 13.60
N ALA A 234 14.66 34.75 13.76
CA ALA A 234 15.43 33.61 14.25
C ALA A 234 14.95 33.09 15.61
N ALA A 235 14.63 33.99 16.54
CA ALA A 235 14.05 33.63 17.84
C ALA A 235 12.66 32.96 17.73
N HIS A 236 11.92 33.22 16.65
CA HIS A 236 10.54 32.79 16.44
C HIS A 236 10.35 31.77 15.31
N HIS A 237 11.42 31.25 14.70
CA HIS A 237 11.32 30.20 13.66
C HIS A 237 10.54 28.98 14.11
N HIS A 238 10.77 28.55 15.35
CA HIS A 238 10.07 27.42 15.94
C HIS A 238 8.53 27.62 15.97
N LEU A 239 8.05 28.86 16.12
CA LEU A 239 6.62 29.18 16.10
C LEU A 239 6.02 29.04 14.70
N LEU A 240 6.76 29.44 13.65
CA LEU A 240 6.33 29.25 12.26
C LEU A 240 6.14 27.75 11.97
N TRP A 241 7.17 26.95 12.24
CA TRP A 241 7.15 25.53 11.93
C TRP A 241 6.13 24.74 12.76
N SER A 242 6.05 25.01 14.07
CA SER A 242 5.06 24.37 14.94
C SER A 242 3.63 24.78 14.61
N SER A 243 3.39 26.02 14.18
CA SER A 243 2.08 26.50 13.71
C SER A 243 1.65 25.80 12.42
N ILE A 244 2.58 25.60 11.48
CA ILE A 244 2.33 24.81 10.27
C ILE A 244 1.95 23.38 10.65
N LEU A 245 2.75 22.71 11.49
CA LEU A 245 2.49 21.34 11.91
C LEU A 245 1.17 21.19 12.66
N THR A 246 0.85 22.12 13.56
CA THR A 246 -0.43 22.15 14.29
C THR A 246 -1.61 22.28 13.33
N SER A 247 -1.51 23.20 12.37
CA SER A 247 -2.57 23.44 11.40
C SER A 247 -2.79 22.24 10.48
N LEU A 248 -1.70 21.60 10.04
CA LEU A 248 -1.77 20.39 9.21
C LEU A 248 -2.24 19.16 9.99
N SER A 249 -1.95 19.10 11.30
CA SER A 249 -2.35 18.00 12.17
C SER A 249 -3.88 17.90 12.33
N LEU A 250 -4.61 18.99 12.13
CA LEU A 250 -6.08 19.00 12.18
C LEU A 250 -6.74 18.08 11.13
N SER A 251 -5.99 17.73 10.07
CA SER A 251 -6.48 16.89 8.97
C SER A 251 -5.75 15.55 8.86
N SER A 252 -4.81 15.23 9.76
CA SER A 252 -4.09 13.95 9.79
C SER A 252 -4.67 12.98 10.81
N ALA A 253 -4.32 11.69 10.70
CA ALA A 253 -4.79 10.68 11.65
C ALA A 253 -4.06 10.76 13.01
N ALA A 254 -2.84 11.27 13.01
CA ALA A 254 -2.01 11.47 14.19
C ALA A 254 -1.33 12.86 14.17
N PRO A 255 -0.91 13.38 15.34
CA PRO A 255 -0.14 14.63 15.40
C PRO A 255 1.13 14.57 14.55
N LEU A 256 1.35 15.62 13.75
CA LEU A 256 2.54 15.79 12.93
C LEU A 256 3.59 16.53 13.74
N THR A 257 4.79 15.98 13.80
CA THR A 257 5.85 16.45 14.69
C THR A 257 7.11 16.91 13.96
N HIS A 258 7.27 16.52 12.69
CA HIS A 258 8.49 16.80 11.91
C HIS A 258 8.17 17.51 10.61
N LEU A 259 8.99 18.48 10.24
CA LEU A 259 8.87 19.25 9.00
C LEU A 259 10.21 19.24 8.27
N ALA A 260 10.20 18.85 6.99
CA ALA A 260 11.39 18.88 6.16
C ALA A 260 11.08 19.33 4.72
N VAL A 261 12.13 19.74 4.01
CA VAL A 261 12.12 20.05 2.58
C VAL A 261 13.04 19.07 1.88
N ASN A 262 12.58 18.52 0.76
CA ASN A 262 13.40 17.63 -0.07
C ASN A 262 14.07 18.44 -1.18
N GLU A 263 15.36 18.78 -1.02
CA GLU A 263 16.19 19.24 -2.12
C GLU A 263 16.75 18.00 -2.85
N GLY A 264 16.80 18.04 -4.18
CA GLY A 264 17.16 16.86 -5.00
C GLY A 264 18.47 16.18 -4.56
N ILE A 265 18.58 14.87 -4.81
CA ILE A 265 19.75 14.09 -4.40
C ILE A 265 20.91 14.36 -5.38
N PRO A 266 22.08 14.81 -4.90
CA PRO A 266 23.24 14.92 -5.77
C PRO A 266 23.73 13.51 -6.18
N PRO A 267 24.10 13.28 -7.44
CA PRO A 267 24.55 11.97 -7.93
C PRO A 267 25.87 11.50 -7.27
N ARG A 268 26.56 12.39 -6.55
CA ARG A 268 27.84 12.16 -5.88
C ARG A 268 27.75 12.65 -4.44
N SER A 269 28.41 11.96 -3.50
CA SER A 269 28.37 12.28 -2.06
C SER A 269 29.73 12.11 -1.39
N GLY A 270 30.03 12.94 -0.39
CA GLY A 270 31.25 12.87 0.44
C GLY A 270 32.45 13.69 -0.08
N PRO A 271 33.51 13.85 0.74
CA PRO A 271 34.77 14.45 0.30
C PRO A 271 35.41 13.52 -0.75
N GLY A 272 35.59 14.00 -1.98
CA GLY A 272 36.13 13.21 -3.10
C GLY A 272 35.14 12.90 -4.23
N GLN A 273 33.86 13.31 -4.13
CA GLN A 273 32.85 13.15 -5.19
C GLN A 273 32.69 11.69 -5.70
N HIS A 274 32.78 10.69 -4.81
CA HIS A 274 32.47 9.31 -5.18
C HIS A 274 30.98 9.15 -5.52
N GLU A 275 30.66 8.18 -6.40
CA GLU A 275 29.27 7.89 -6.78
C GLU A 275 28.47 7.54 -5.53
N ASN A 276 27.29 8.15 -5.36
CA ASN A 276 26.41 7.87 -4.23
C ASN A 276 25.70 6.51 -4.42
N VAL A 277 26.44 5.40 -4.34
CA VAL A 277 25.95 4.03 -4.59
C VAL A 277 24.78 3.68 -3.66
N LEU A 278 24.83 4.12 -2.40
CA LEU A 278 23.77 3.89 -1.40
C LEU A 278 22.53 4.77 -1.60
N ARG A 279 22.59 5.74 -2.53
CA ARG A 279 21.54 6.73 -2.83
C ARG A 279 21.00 7.41 -1.57
N SER A 280 21.88 7.62 -0.58
CA SER A 280 21.52 8.24 0.69
C SER A 280 21.04 9.68 0.45
N PRO A 281 19.96 10.13 1.12
CA PRO A 281 19.38 11.44 0.88
C PRO A 281 20.27 12.55 1.49
N GLY A 282 21.16 13.12 0.68
CA GLY A 282 22.00 14.25 1.08
C GLY A 282 21.29 15.62 1.09
N GLY A 283 20.10 15.71 0.50
CA GLY A 283 19.37 16.98 0.28
C GLY A 283 18.18 17.21 1.22
N LEU A 284 18.04 16.45 2.30
CA LEU A 284 16.93 16.64 3.24
C LEU A 284 17.21 17.83 4.17
N ARG A 285 16.55 18.97 3.94
CA ARG A 285 16.61 20.12 4.84
C ARG A 285 15.55 19.99 5.94
N MET A 286 15.99 19.65 7.14
CA MET A 286 15.14 19.44 8.32
C MET A 286 14.82 20.78 8.96
N LEU A 287 13.56 21.24 8.86
CA LEU A 287 13.12 22.54 9.37
C LEU A 287 12.71 22.46 10.85
N HIS A 288 12.09 21.36 11.27
CA HIS A 288 11.59 21.18 12.64
C HIS A 288 11.44 19.71 13.03
N GLY A 289 11.68 19.42 14.31
CA GLY A 289 11.67 18.07 14.88
C GLY A 289 13.07 17.45 14.97
N ASP A 290 13.20 16.40 15.77
CA ASP A 290 14.45 15.65 15.95
C ASP A 290 14.49 14.44 15.00
N PHE A 291 15.30 14.54 13.96
CA PHE A 291 15.48 13.49 12.96
C PHE A 291 16.50 12.40 13.39
N GLY A 292 16.84 12.36 14.68
CA GLY A 292 17.81 11.44 15.22
C GLY A 292 19.26 11.84 14.91
N PRO A 293 20.23 11.06 15.42
CA PRO A 293 21.65 11.35 15.33
C PRO A 293 22.12 11.47 13.87
N ALA A 294 23.10 12.34 13.64
CA ALA A 294 23.61 12.65 12.30
C ALA A 294 24.75 11.71 11.85
N ASP A 295 25.35 10.93 12.75
CA ASP A 295 26.47 10.05 12.46
C ASP A 295 26.32 8.73 13.24
N PRO A 296 26.21 7.56 12.57
CA PRO A 296 26.32 6.27 13.25
C PRO A 296 27.76 6.08 13.73
N SER A 297 27.94 5.43 14.88
CA SER A 297 29.26 5.27 15.51
C SER A 297 30.23 4.43 14.66
N GLY A 298 31.02 5.06 13.78
CA GLY A 298 32.37 4.71 13.28
C GLY A 298 32.67 3.31 12.68
N GLY A 299 31.81 2.30 12.84
CA GLY A 299 32.10 0.89 12.56
C GLY A 299 30.95 0.13 11.88
N GLY A 300 29.95 0.85 11.35
CA GLY A 300 28.73 0.28 10.77
C GLY A 300 27.47 0.76 11.49
N VAL A 301 26.30 0.39 10.97
CA VAL A 301 25.01 0.72 11.57
C VAL A 301 24.67 -0.36 12.60
N THR A 302 24.58 0.03 13.87
CA THR A 302 24.23 -0.89 14.97
C THR A 302 22.72 -0.95 15.20
N ASP A 303 22.23 -1.95 15.95
CA ASP A 303 20.82 -2.01 16.35
C ASP A 303 20.42 -0.82 17.25
N GLU A 304 21.36 -0.25 18.01
CA GLU A 304 21.11 0.97 18.78
C GLU A 304 20.87 2.17 17.86
N ASP A 305 21.67 2.31 16.80
CA ASP A 305 21.48 3.34 15.78
C ASP A 305 20.11 3.19 15.09
N LEU A 306 19.74 1.96 14.72
CA LEU A 306 18.43 1.64 14.12
C LEU A 306 17.26 2.03 15.05
N ASN A 307 17.40 1.79 16.35
CA ASN A 307 16.38 2.10 17.34
C ASN A 307 16.26 3.60 17.64
N ARG A 308 17.37 4.35 17.60
CA ARG A 308 17.39 5.80 17.85
C ARG A 308 17.01 6.64 16.63
N ALA A 309 17.02 6.06 15.43
CA ALA A 309 16.67 6.80 14.23
C ALA A 309 15.19 7.21 14.19
N PHE A 310 14.94 8.32 13.50
CA PHE A 310 13.59 8.79 13.24
C PHE A 310 12.97 8.02 12.06
N TRP A 311 11.84 7.37 12.31
CA TRP A 311 11.11 6.57 11.32
C TRP A 311 9.79 7.22 10.95
N VAL A 312 9.50 7.22 9.64
CA VAL A 312 8.22 7.68 9.10
C VAL A 312 7.53 6.57 8.35
N SER A 313 6.24 6.73 8.07
CA SER A 313 5.50 5.75 7.29
C SER A 313 4.42 6.35 6.40
N THR A 314 4.05 5.60 5.37
CA THR A 314 2.93 5.96 4.50
C THR A 314 2.26 4.70 3.96
N ARG A 315 0.95 4.80 3.68
CA ARG A 315 0.20 3.70 3.06
C ARG A 315 -0.02 4.00 1.59
N GLN A 316 0.36 3.06 0.72
CA GLN A 316 0.16 3.12 -0.74
C GLN A 316 -0.47 1.80 -1.18
N ASN A 317 -1.60 1.86 -1.89
CA ASN A 317 -2.31 0.67 -2.39
C ASN A 317 -2.62 -0.36 -1.29
N GLY A 318 -2.96 0.11 -0.08
CA GLY A 318 -3.19 -0.76 1.07
C GLY A 318 -1.93 -1.23 1.80
N ILE A 319 -0.75 -1.08 1.21
CA ILE A 319 0.54 -1.52 1.77
C ILE A 319 1.20 -0.38 2.53
N LEU A 320 1.61 -0.66 3.77
CA LEU A 320 2.34 0.28 4.61
C LEU A 320 3.85 0.20 4.31
N GLN A 321 4.50 1.34 4.15
CA GLN A 321 5.95 1.41 3.93
C GLN A 321 6.57 2.31 4.99
N THR A 322 7.70 1.88 5.54
CA THR A 322 8.40 2.51 6.65
C THR A 322 9.85 2.77 6.24
N TRP A 323 10.37 3.97 6.54
CA TRP A 323 11.76 4.32 6.25
C TRP A 323 12.25 5.41 7.18
N ALA A 324 13.57 5.55 7.28
CA ALA A 324 14.21 6.63 8.00
C ALA A 324 14.58 7.76 7.01
N PRO A 325 13.94 8.95 7.05
CA PRO A 325 14.14 10.00 6.05
C PRO A 325 15.57 10.49 5.90
N ARG A 326 16.34 10.45 6.99
CA ARG A 326 17.75 10.85 7.01
C ARG A 326 18.65 9.89 6.22
N TRP A 327 18.26 8.62 6.15
CA TRP A 327 19.17 7.54 5.76
C TRP A 327 18.72 6.79 4.50
N THR A 328 17.43 6.84 4.20
CA THR A 328 16.83 6.03 3.14
C THR A 328 15.95 6.89 2.24
N MET A 329 16.14 6.73 0.93
CA MET A 329 15.30 7.39 -0.06
C MET A 329 13.91 6.76 -0.12
N PHE A 330 12.87 7.61 -0.08
CA PHE A 330 11.50 7.23 -0.40
C PHE A 330 10.78 8.24 -1.30
N SER A 331 10.23 7.76 -2.42
CA SER A 331 9.41 8.58 -3.32
C SER A 331 8.08 7.92 -3.65
N ARG A 332 7.01 8.74 -3.69
CA ARG A 332 5.69 8.33 -4.21
C ARG A 332 5.65 8.25 -5.75
N GLY A 333 6.72 8.63 -6.45
CA GLY A 333 6.72 8.68 -7.92
C GLY A 333 6.42 7.35 -8.60
N ASN A 334 6.66 6.22 -7.92
CA ASN A 334 6.45 4.87 -8.48
C ASN A 334 5.12 4.23 -8.02
N VAL A 335 4.17 5.01 -7.48
CA VAL A 335 2.89 4.48 -6.98
C VAL A 335 2.09 3.76 -8.08
N LYS A 336 2.12 4.29 -9.31
CA LYS A 336 1.44 3.66 -10.45
C LYS A 336 2.04 2.29 -10.77
N GLU A 337 3.37 2.20 -10.79
CA GLU A 337 4.06 0.94 -11.05
C GLU A 337 3.78 -0.11 -9.98
N LYS A 338 3.76 0.28 -8.70
CA LYS A 338 3.35 -0.63 -7.61
C LYS A 338 1.93 -1.13 -7.79
N ALA A 339 0.99 -0.26 -8.21
CA ALA A 339 -0.39 -0.66 -8.48
C ALA A 339 -0.49 -1.61 -9.68
N ARG A 340 0.35 -1.42 -10.70
CA ARG A 340 0.43 -2.25 -11.90
C ARG A 340 0.99 -3.65 -11.60
N LEU A 341 2.06 -3.76 -10.81
CA LEU A 341 2.52 -5.06 -10.32
C LEU A 341 1.43 -5.77 -9.50
N LEU A 342 0.74 -5.03 -8.64
CA LEU A 342 -0.49 -5.47 -7.98
C LEU A 342 -1.69 -5.65 -8.94
N SER A 343 -1.60 -5.56 -10.25
CA SER A 343 -2.68 -6.01 -11.14
C SER A 343 -2.23 -7.16 -12.03
N LEU A 344 -0.94 -7.22 -12.36
CA LEU A 344 -0.33 -8.29 -13.13
C LEU A 344 -0.21 -9.60 -12.37
N LEU A 345 0.07 -9.52 -11.07
CA LEU A 345 0.21 -10.69 -10.22
C LEU A 345 -1.18 -11.30 -9.96
N GLN A 346 -1.45 -12.48 -10.51
CA GLN A 346 -2.62 -13.28 -10.11
C GLN A 346 -2.46 -13.67 -8.63
N GLN A 347 -3.56 -13.84 -7.89
CA GLN A 347 -3.45 -14.49 -6.57
C GLN A 347 -2.95 -15.91 -6.80
N ASN A 348 -1.76 -16.21 -6.29
CA ASN A 348 -1.19 -17.54 -6.38
C ASN A 348 -1.69 -18.37 -5.19
N ASP A 349 -2.60 -19.29 -5.46
CA ASP A 349 -3.09 -20.27 -4.48
C ASP A 349 -2.10 -21.42 -4.25
N ASN A 350 -0.97 -21.44 -4.97
CA ASN A 350 0.08 -22.45 -4.80
C ASN A 350 0.90 -22.18 -3.53
N CYS A 351 0.43 -22.79 -2.44
CA CYS A 351 1.13 -23.12 -1.20
C CYS A 351 2.66 -23.20 -1.36
N GLY A 352 3.36 -22.12 -1.01
CA GLY A 352 4.80 -22.11 -0.68
C GLY A 352 5.81 -22.30 -1.82
N ARG A 353 5.39 -22.69 -3.03
CA ARG A 353 6.31 -23.03 -4.15
C ARG A 353 6.67 -21.87 -5.08
N SER A 354 5.86 -20.81 -5.11
CA SER A 354 6.06 -19.66 -5.99
C SER A 354 6.79 -18.53 -5.27
N TRP A 355 7.94 -18.17 -5.82
CA TRP A 355 8.84 -17.17 -5.27
C TRP A 355 8.92 -15.94 -6.18
N ALA A 356 9.18 -14.80 -5.57
CA ALA A 356 9.67 -13.60 -6.23
C ALA A 356 11.06 -13.27 -5.70
N VAL A 357 11.87 -12.68 -6.56
CA VAL A 357 13.21 -12.17 -6.24
C VAL A 357 13.20 -10.66 -6.46
N ASP A 358 13.67 -9.88 -5.48
CA ASP A 358 13.86 -8.43 -5.60
C ASP A 358 15.34 -8.10 -5.38
N LEU A 359 16.05 -7.76 -6.47
CA LEU A 359 17.50 -7.55 -6.44
C LEU A 359 17.91 -6.17 -5.89
N TYR A 360 16.93 -5.29 -5.67
CA TYR A 360 17.11 -3.94 -5.15
C TYR A 360 15.92 -3.57 -4.26
N ALA A 361 15.80 -4.28 -3.14
CA ALA A 361 14.58 -4.28 -2.35
C ALA A 361 14.28 -2.93 -1.69
N GLY A 362 15.31 -2.15 -1.32
CA GLY A 362 15.17 -0.94 -0.54
C GLY A 362 14.39 -1.22 0.73
N ILE A 363 13.34 -0.42 0.97
CA ILE A 363 12.42 -0.59 2.12
C ILE A 363 11.28 -1.58 1.84
N GLY A 364 11.45 -2.46 0.86
CA GLY A 364 10.37 -3.29 0.32
C GLY A 364 9.54 -2.55 -0.73
N TYR A 365 10.21 -1.85 -1.66
CA TYR A 365 9.54 -1.05 -2.70
C TYR A 365 8.58 -1.88 -3.55
N PHE A 366 9.08 -3.00 -4.08
CA PHE A 366 8.35 -3.93 -4.92
C PHE A 366 8.18 -5.29 -4.23
N ALA A 367 9.13 -5.72 -3.39
CA ALA A 367 9.01 -6.88 -2.51
C ALA A 367 7.64 -7.01 -1.83
N PHE A 368 7.10 -5.91 -1.28
CA PHE A 368 5.79 -5.94 -0.62
C PHE A 368 4.62 -6.20 -1.58
N SER A 369 4.71 -5.78 -2.84
CA SER A 369 3.69 -6.09 -3.84
C SER A 369 3.62 -7.61 -4.12
N TYR A 370 4.77 -8.28 -4.16
CA TYR A 370 4.85 -9.74 -4.30
C TYR A 370 4.34 -10.45 -3.05
N ALA A 371 4.75 -10.01 -1.86
CA ALA A 371 4.28 -10.58 -0.59
C ALA A 371 2.76 -10.42 -0.40
N ALA A 372 2.20 -9.27 -0.76
CA ALA A 372 0.75 -9.01 -0.76
C ALA A 372 -0.04 -9.92 -1.72
N ARG A 373 0.65 -10.60 -2.64
CA ARG A 373 0.08 -11.54 -3.60
C ARG A 373 0.30 -13.01 -3.24
N GLY A 374 0.84 -13.26 -2.06
CA GLY A 374 1.05 -14.61 -1.55
C GLY A 374 2.34 -15.27 -2.03
N LEU A 375 3.20 -14.57 -2.78
CA LEU A 375 4.52 -15.09 -3.12
C LEU A 375 5.44 -15.03 -1.88
N ARG A 376 6.34 -16.00 -1.76
CA ARG A 376 7.51 -15.85 -0.88
C ARG A 376 8.54 -14.96 -1.60
N VAL A 377 9.24 -14.12 -0.85
CA VAL A 377 10.14 -13.13 -1.46
C VAL A 377 11.55 -13.31 -0.93
N LEU A 378 12.51 -13.47 -1.84
CA LEU A 378 13.93 -13.26 -1.56
C LEU A 378 14.30 -11.86 -2.01
N ALA A 379 14.95 -11.10 -1.13
CA ALA A 379 15.26 -9.69 -1.33
C ALA A 379 16.74 -9.42 -1.04
N TRP A 380 17.35 -8.53 -1.82
CA TRP A 380 18.71 -8.04 -1.59
C TRP A 380 18.71 -6.52 -1.39
N GLU A 381 19.42 -6.07 -0.36
CA GLU A 381 19.60 -4.64 -0.06
C GLU A 381 20.87 -4.42 0.77
N LEU A 382 21.72 -3.47 0.35
CA LEU A 382 22.99 -3.19 1.04
C LEU A 382 22.82 -2.22 2.22
N ASN A 383 21.88 -1.27 2.12
CA ASN A 383 21.71 -0.23 3.12
C ASN A 383 20.94 -0.78 4.33
N ALA A 384 21.62 -0.92 5.47
CA ALA A 384 21.06 -1.40 6.74
C ALA A 384 19.77 -0.65 7.17
N TRP A 385 19.71 0.66 6.93
CA TRP A 385 18.52 1.48 7.22
C TRP A 385 17.33 1.09 6.35
N SER A 386 17.60 0.73 5.09
CA SER A 386 16.58 0.26 4.15
C SER A 386 16.10 -1.14 4.51
N VAL A 387 17.02 -2.05 4.85
CA VAL A 387 16.71 -3.40 5.36
C VAL A 387 15.82 -3.34 6.59
N GLU A 388 16.15 -2.48 7.55
CA GLU A 388 15.34 -2.30 8.75
C GLU A 388 13.98 -1.64 8.44
N GLY A 389 13.93 -0.70 7.49
CA GLY A 389 12.68 -0.15 6.97
C GLY A 389 11.78 -1.21 6.32
N LEU A 390 12.37 -2.15 5.57
CA LEU A 390 11.70 -3.30 4.99
C LEU A 390 11.17 -4.23 6.09
N ARG A 391 11.97 -4.57 7.10
CA ARG A 391 11.54 -5.41 8.22
C ARG A 391 10.37 -4.80 8.97
N ARG A 392 10.50 -3.53 9.42
CA ARG A 392 9.44 -2.78 10.12
C ARG A 392 8.18 -2.64 9.25
N GLY A 393 8.34 -2.34 7.97
CA GLY A 393 7.25 -2.24 7.03
C GLY A 393 6.52 -3.56 6.85
N GLY A 394 7.25 -4.65 6.63
CA GLY A 394 6.69 -5.99 6.39
C GLY A 394 5.89 -6.51 7.58
N GLU A 395 6.44 -6.39 8.79
CA GLU A 395 5.77 -6.79 10.03
C GLU A 395 4.47 -6.02 10.26
N ARG A 396 4.46 -4.71 9.99
CA ARG A 396 3.26 -3.89 10.10
C ARG A 396 2.21 -4.16 9.03
N ASN A 397 2.57 -4.87 7.97
CA ASN A 397 1.61 -5.43 7.00
C ASN A 397 1.21 -6.88 7.33
N GLY A 398 1.71 -7.45 8.44
CA GLY A 398 1.39 -8.80 8.88
C GLY A 398 2.25 -9.91 8.25
N TRP A 399 3.40 -9.57 7.65
CA TRP A 399 4.33 -10.55 7.10
C TRP A 399 5.51 -10.77 8.04
N ARG A 400 5.84 -12.04 8.31
CA ARG A 400 7.10 -12.39 8.96
C ARG A 400 8.26 -12.08 8.02
N VAL A 401 9.22 -11.29 8.48
CA VAL A 401 10.42 -10.90 7.72
C VAL A 401 11.65 -11.44 8.42
N ARG A 402 12.48 -12.19 7.70
CA ARG A 402 13.80 -12.63 8.17
C ARG A 402 14.89 -11.75 7.55
N VAL A 403 15.78 -11.23 8.39
CA VAL A 403 16.95 -10.48 7.94
C VAL A 403 18.18 -11.35 8.13
N VAL A 404 18.92 -11.61 7.05
CA VAL A 404 20.21 -12.30 7.07
C VAL A 404 21.29 -11.26 6.85
N ARG A 405 22.07 -10.97 7.90
CA ARG A 405 23.09 -9.91 7.88
C ARG A 405 24.41 -10.28 8.57
N GLU A 406 24.40 -11.26 9.46
CA GLU A 406 25.60 -11.68 10.18
C GLU A 406 26.56 -12.42 9.24
N PRO A 407 27.88 -12.15 9.25
CA PRO A 407 28.84 -12.81 8.37
C PRO A 407 28.75 -14.34 8.41
N GLN A 408 28.61 -14.90 9.61
CA GLN A 408 28.44 -16.35 9.80
C GLN A 408 27.18 -16.91 9.12
N ASP A 409 26.10 -16.14 9.06
CA ASP A 409 24.87 -16.58 8.38
C ASP A 409 24.97 -16.36 6.87
N LEU A 410 25.67 -15.32 6.43
CA LEU A 410 25.93 -15.09 5.01
C LEU A 410 26.85 -16.17 4.41
N GLU A 411 27.73 -16.78 5.18
CA GLU A 411 28.57 -17.89 4.68
C GLU A 411 27.80 -19.23 4.58
N ARG A 412 26.66 -19.36 5.27
CA ARG A 412 25.88 -20.61 5.30
C ARG A 412 25.13 -20.85 4.00
N HIS A 413 24.91 -22.14 3.72
CA HIS A 413 24.12 -22.61 2.60
C HIS A 413 22.65 -22.17 2.74
N THR A 414 22.06 -21.66 1.66
CA THR A 414 20.71 -21.06 1.71
C THR A 414 19.63 -22.03 2.17
N GLY A 415 19.74 -23.31 1.78
CA GLY A 415 18.83 -24.36 2.26
C GLY A 415 18.86 -24.54 3.78
N GLU A 416 20.03 -24.47 4.41
CA GLU A 416 20.15 -24.61 5.88
C GLU A 416 19.60 -23.40 6.63
N LEU A 417 19.65 -22.23 6.00
CA LEU A 417 19.09 -21.02 6.56
C LEU A 417 17.57 -21.07 6.55
N LEU A 418 16.96 -21.49 5.43
CA LEU A 418 15.54 -21.24 5.15
C LEU A 418 14.65 -22.48 5.23
N LEU A 419 15.21 -23.68 5.35
CA LEU A 419 14.45 -24.92 5.44
C LEU A 419 14.40 -25.43 6.89
N PRO A 420 13.29 -26.04 7.33
CA PRO A 420 13.18 -26.63 8.66
C PRO A 420 14.30 -27.65 8.93
N THR A 421 14.87 -27.60 10.13
CA THR A 421 15.73 -28.65 10.66
C THR A 421 14.92 -29.49 11.66
N GLY A 422 14.43 -30.66 11.23
CA GLY A 422 13.73 -31.64 12.10
C GLY A 422 12.20 -31.72 11.96
N GLU A 423 11.57 -32.62 12.72
CA GLU A 423 10.12 -32.98 12.76
C GLU A 423 9.19 -31.86 13.27
N ALA A 424 9.61 -30.60 13.21
CA ALA A 424 8.69 -29.48 13.40
C ALA A 424 7.93 -29.27 12.09
N GLU A 425 6.62 -29.53 12.09
CA GLU A 425 5.74 -29.28 10.93
C GLU A 425 5.72 -27.80 10.48
N ASP A 426 6.27 -26.88 11.28
CA ASP A 426 6.45 -25.48 10.96
C ASP A 426 7.94 -25.14 10.73
N GLY A 427 8.39 -25.21 9.47
CA GLY A 427 9.65 -24.60 9.05
C GLY A 427 9.65 -23.08 9.12
N ASP A 428 10.77 -22.44 8.71
CA ASP A 428 10.85 -20.98 8.61
C ASP A 428 9.80 -20.45 7.61
N ASP A 429 8.66 -20.04 8.14
CA ASP A 429 7.48 -19.49 7.47
C ASP A 429 7.65 -18.00 7.10
N ALA A 430 8.88 -17.46 7.20
CA ALA A 430 9.18 -16.11 6.75
C ALA A 430 8.65 -15.90 5.32
N ARG A 431 7.75 -14.92 5.19
CA ARG A 431 7.15 -14.51 3.91
C ARG A 431 8.18 -13.76 3.07
N ILE A 432 9.05 -13.00 3.72
CA ILE A 432 10.11 -12.22 3.09
C ILE A 432 11.42 -12.56 3.80
N VAL A 433 12.43 -12.92 3.02
CA VAL A 433 13.81 -13.08 3.47
C VAL A 433 14.63 -12.01 2.78
N VAL A 434 15.27 -11.14 3.55
CA VAL A 434 16.16 -10.10 3.02
C VAL A 434 17.60 -10.41 3.41
N PHE A 435 18.47 -10.50 2.41
CA PHE A 435 19.90 -10.61 2.58
C PHE A 435 20.52 -9.21 2.52
N GLN A 436 21.20 -8.84 3.60
CA GLN A 436 22.00 -7.62 3.66
C GLN A 436 23.39 -7.86 3.07
N GLU A 437 23.42 -8.18 1.78
CA GLU A 437 24.64 -8.48 1.02
C GLU A 437 24.50 -8.00 -0.43
N SER A 438 25.57 -8.12 -1.21
CA SER A 438 25.55 -7.77 -2.62
C SER A 438 24.63 -8.72 -3.41
N ASN A 439 23.80 -8.16 -4.30
CA ASN A 439 22.90 -8.94 -5.14
C ASN A 439 23.60 -9.84 -6.18
N VAL A 440 24.93 -9.75 -6.30
CA VAL A 440 25.75 -10.72 -7.06
C VAL A 440 25.61 -12.15 -6.52
N GLU A 441 25.33 -12.28 -5.22
CA GLU A 441 25.11 -13.57 -4.56
C GLU A 441 23.74 -14.18 -4.87
N ALA A 442 22.81 -13.40 -5.46
CA ALA A 442 21.42 -13.83 -5.63
C ALA A 442 21.28 -15.11 -6.45
N ALA A 443 22.06 -15.25 -7.54
CA ALA A 443 22.02 -16.45 -8.37
C ALA A 443 22.49 -17.69 -7.61
N ARG A 444 23.59 -17.57 -6.84
CA ARG A 444 24.08 -18.65 -5.97
C ARG A 444 23.03 -19.03 -4.92
N ARG A 445 22.49 -18.06 -4.19
CA ARG A 445 21.49 -18.27 -3.13
C ARG A 445 20.24 -18.98 -3.63
N VAL A 446 19.71 -18.56 -4.78
CA VAL A 446 18.54 -19.20 -5.38
C VAL A 446 18.85 -20.63 -5.82
N LYS A 447 20.04 -20.88 -6.37
CA LYS A 447 20.49 -22.23 -6.75
C LYS A 447 20.57 -23.14 -5.52
N GLU A 448 21.21 -22.70 -4.45
CA GLU A 448 21.30 -23.44 -3.18
C GLU A 448 19.93 -23.73 -2.56
N LEU A 449 19.00 -22.77 -2.63
CA LEU A 449 17.64 -22.97 -2.16
C LEU A 449 16.90 -24.05 -2.98
N ARG A 450 17.11 -24.09 -4.29
CA ARG A 450 16.57 -25.15 -5.17
C ARG A 450 17.12 -26.52 -4.82
N GLU A 451 18.41 -26.61 -4.55
CA GLU A 451 19.09 -27.87 -4.19
C GLU A 451 18.58 -28.42 -2.85
N GLY A 452 18.26 -27.55 -1.90
CA GLY A 452 17.77 -27.95 -0.58
C GLY A 452 16.28 -28.29 -0.49
N MET A 453 15.41 -27.68 -1.30
CA MET A 453 13.95 -27.76 -1.10
C MET A 453 13.30 -28.93 -1.87
N ALA A 454 12.85 -29.95 -1.12
CA ALA A 454 12.06 -31.05 -1.66
C ALA A 454 10.72 -30.52 -2.24
N GLY A 455 10.53 -30.67 -3.57
CA GLY A 455 9.34 -30.19 -4.28
C GLY A 455 9.56 -28.98 -5.20
N GLY A 456 10.79 -28.44 -5.26
CA GLY A 456 11.21 -27.43 -6.24
C GLY A 456 10.86 -25.98 -5.86
N VAL A 457 11.68 -25.04 -6.36
CA VAL A 457 11.52 -23.59 -6.16
C VAL A 457 11.26 -22.92 -7.51
N GLU A 458 10.06 -22.39 -7.68
CA GLU A 458 9.65 -21.71 -8.91
C GLU A 458 9.69 -20.20 -8.70
N VAL A 459 10.74 -19.55 -9.23
CA VAL A 459 10.85 -18.09 -9.23
C VAL A 459 10.02 -17.55 -10.38
N ARG A 460 8.86 -16.98 -10.06
CA ARG A 460 7.89 -16.47 -11.04
C ARG A 460 8.22 -15.05 -11.50
N HIS A 461 8.84 -14.26 -10.63
CA HIS A 461 9.15 -12.85 -10.88
C HIS A 461 10.53 -12.50 -10.36
N VAL A 462 11.31 -11.77 -11.16
CA VAL A 462 12.56 -11.13 -10.74
C VAL A 462 12.46 -9.65 -11.02
N ASN A 463 12.61 -8.84 -9.97
CA ASN A 463 12.56 -7.40 -10.03
C ASN A 463 13.96 -6.79 -10.00
N CYS A 464 14.27 -5.97 -11.01
CA CYS A 464 15.55 -5.28 -11.16
C CYS A 464 15.34 -3.76 -10.99
N GLY A 465 14.85 -3.36 -9.80
CA GLY A 465 14.34 -2.02 -9.51
C GLY A 465 15.34 -0.87 -9.35
N PHE A 466 16.43 -0.82 -10.12
CA PHE A 466 17.50 0.19 -9.96
C PHE A 466 17.57 1.22 -11.10
N LEU A 467 17.90 2.47 -10.75
CA LEU A 467 18.06 3.59 -11.70
C LEU A 467 19.44 4.24 -11.54
N PRO A 468 20.04 4.77 -12.63
CA PRO A 468 19.43 4.99 -13.95
C PRO A 468 19.33 3.75 -14.84
N SER A 469 20.03 2.66 -14.55
CA SER A 469 19.88 1.38 -15.25
C SER A 469 20.18 0.22 -14.30
N SER A 470 19.40 -0.85 -14.42
CA SER A 470 19.59 -2.10 -13.68
C SER A 470 20.35 -3.17 -14.48
N LEU A 471 20.87 -2.81 -15.66
CA LEU A 471 21.56 -3.68 -16.60
C LEU A 471 22.54 -4.69 -15.99
N PRO A 472 23.39 -4.34 -15.00
CA PRO A 472 24.35 -5.28 -14.42
C PRO A 472 23.73 -6.54 -13.81
N THR A 473 22.44 -6.51 -13.45
CA THR A 473 21.74 -7.65 -12.84
C THR A 473 20.96 -8.51 -13.83
N TRP A 474 20.82 -8.09 -15.09
CA TRP A 474 19.88 -8.71 -16.02
C TRP A 474 20.25 -10.14 -16.40
N ARG A 475 21.55 -10.44 -16.59
CA ARG A 475 22.00 -11.82 -16.89
C ARG A 475 21.74 -12.76 -15.71
N ALA A 476 22.06 -12.33 -14.49
CA ALA A 476 21.76 -13.10 -13.28
C ALA A 476 20.24 -13.31 -13.09
N ALA A 477 19.43 -12.28 -13.35
CA ALA A 477 17.98 -12.36 -13.29
C ALA A 477 17.40 -13.36 -14.31
N LEU A 478 17.92 -13.36 -15.54
CA LEU A 478 17.57 -14.34 -16.57
C LEU A 478 17.90 -15.77 -16.11
N GLY A 479 19.12 -16.02 -15.64
CA GLY A 479 19.53 -17.34 -15.14
C GLY A 479 18.70 -17.82 -13.94
N ILE A 480 18.30 -16.90 -13.05
CA ILE A 480 17.38 -17.20 -11.96
C ILE A 480 16.05 -17.75 -12.52
N VAL A 481 15.41 -17.10 -13.49
CA VAL A 481 14.12 -17.59 -14.03
C VAL A 481 14.29 -18.84 -14.91
N ALA A 482 15.31 -18.87 -15.77
CA ALA A 482 15.57 -20.00 -16.68
C ALA A 482 15.84 -21.32 -15.92
N GLY A 483 16.43 -21.23 -14.73
CA GLY A 483 16.69 -22.38 -13.86
C GLY A 483 15.47 -22.97 -13.14
N ASN A 484 14.24 -22.50 -13.40
CA ASN A 484 13.01 -23.12 -12.87
C ASN A 484 12.88 -24.59 -13.32
N SER A 485 12.44 -25.48 -12.43
CA SER A 485 12.53 -26.93 -12.62
C SER A 485 11.24 -27.54 -13.18
N GLY A 486 10.07 -26.91 -13.03
CA GLY A 486 8.80 -27.48 -13.48
C GLY A 486 7.65 -26.49 -13.69
N SER A 487 7.03 -26.53 -14.88
CA SER A 487 5.61 -26.23 -15.19
C SER A 487 5.38 -25.73 -16.63
N GLY A 488 6.42 -25.38 -17.40
CA GLY A 488 6.24 -24.77 -18.73
C GLY A 488 5.67 -23.33 -18.69
N ASP A 489 5.19 -22.87 -17.54
CA ASP A 489 4.62 -21.55 -17.30
C ASP A 489 5.66 -20.42 -17.22
N GLY A 490 6.97 -20.71 -17.31
CA GLY A 490 8.03 -19.70 -17.31
C GLY A 490 8.00 -18.74 -16.10
N GLY A 491 8.56 -17.54 -16.30
CA GLY A 491 8.58 -16.45 -15.33
C GLY A 491 8.73 -15.08 -16.00
N TRP A 492 8.89 -14.04 -15.19
CA TRP A 492 8.91 -12.64 -15.61
C TRP A 492 10.11 -11.91 -15.04
N LEU A 493 10.75 -11.09 -15.88
CA LEU A 493 11.75 -10.11 -15.47
C LEU A 493 11.14 -8.72 -15.56
N HIS A 494 11.36 -7.89 -14.55
CA HIS A 494 10.95 -6.48 -14.55
C HIS A 494 12.21 -5.62 -14.54
N LEU A 495 12.60 -5.11 -15.71
CA LEU A 495 13.90 -4.47 -15.94
C LEU A 495 13.77 -2.96 -15.97
N HIS A 496 14.37 -2.26 -15.01
CA HIS A 496 14.23 -0.80 -14.88
C HIS A 496 15.39 -0.06 -15.55
N GLU A 497 15.06 0.96 -16.34
CA GLU A 497 16.06 1.82 -16.98
C GLU A 497 15.49 3.21 -17.34
N ASN A 498 16.33 4.24 -17.32
CA ASN A 498 16.04 5.55 -17.85
C ASN A 498 16.38 5.60 -19.35
N VAL A 499 15.39 5.91 -20.18
CA VAL A 499 15.50 5.87 -21.63
C VAL A 499 15.01 7.19 -22.23
N GLY A 500 15.72 7.70 -23.24
CA GLY A 500 15.26 8.86 -24.00
C GLY A 500 13.96 8.55 -24.73
N VAL A 501 12.99 9.47 -24.71
CA VAL A 501 11.62 9.24 -25.20
C VAL A 501 11.57 8.71 -26.65
N LYS A 502 12.49 9.15 -27.51
CA LYS A 502 12.59 8.73 -28.92
C LYS A 502 13.21 7.34 -29.11
N GLN A 503 13.86 6.80 -28.08
CA GLN A 503 14.64 5.55 -28.15
C GLN A 503 13.90 4.37 -27.49
N ILE A 504 12.77 4.60 -26.81
CA ILE A 504 12.06 3.57 -26.02
C ILE A 504 11.77 2.31 -26.85
N GLY A 505 11.22 2.47 -28.06
CA GLY A 505 10.90 1.34 -28.94
C GLY A 505 12.15 0.57 -29.41
N ALA A 506 13.20 1.27 -29.83
CA ALA A 506 14.46 0.66 -30.24
C ALA A 506 15.15 -0.07 -29.07
N ARG A 507 15.10 0.52 -27.87
CA ARG A 507 15.67 -0.07 -26.67
C ARG A 507 14.96 -1.37 -26.27
N ALA A 508 13.63 -1.46 -26.40
CA ALA A 508 12.91 -2.71 -26.15
C ALA A 508 13.40 -3.86 -27.06
N VAL A 509 13.64 -3.58 -28.34
CA VAL A 509 14.17 -4.56 -29.29
C VAL A 509 15.60 -4.98 -28.92
N GLU A 510 16.44 -4.02 -28.55
CA GLU A 510 17.82 -4.28 -28.11
C GLU A 510 17.86 -5.15 -26.84
N VAL A 511 17.04 -4.83 -25.84
CA VAL A 511 16.90 -5.61 -24.60
C VAL A 511 16.51 -7.06 -24.91
N GLN A 512 15.52 -7.27 -25.79
CA GLN A 512 15.11 -8.62 -26.18
C GLN A 512 16.25 -9.38 -26.87
N GLY A 513 16.94 -8.74 -27.82
CA GLY A 513 18.06 -9.36 -28.55
C GLY A 513 19.21 -9.75 -27.63
N MET A 514 19.55 -8.87 -26.68
CA MET A 514 20.59 -9.11 -25.68
C MET A 514 20.28 -10.31 -24.79
N LEU A 515 19.05 -10.38 -24.24
CA LEU A 515 18.65 -11.48 -23.37
C LEU A 515 18.52 -12.80 -24.13
N ARG A 516 18.07 -12.78 -25.40
CA ARG A 516 18.09 -13.97 -26.27
C ARG A 516 19.51 -14.46 -26.53
N GLY A 517 20.44 -13.55 -26.81
CA GLY A 517 21.85 -13.90 -26.99
C GLY A 517 22.41 -14.64 -25.77
N TRP A 518 22.17 -14.11 -24.57
CA TRP A 518 22.60 -14.77 -23.33
C TRP A 518 21.89 -16.10 -23.08
N ALA A 519 20.59 -16.21 -23.38
CA ALA A 519 19.86 -17.46 -23.25
C ALA A 519 20.46 -18.57 -24.13
N VAL A 520 20.86 -18.25 -25.36
CA VAL A 520 21.51 -19.20 -26.28
C VAL A 520 22.92 -19.58 -25.83
N GLU A 521 23.68 -18.65 -25.24
CA GLU A 521 25.02 -18.93 -24.69
C GLU A 521 24.97 -19.91 -23.50
N ASP A 522 23.91 -19.82 -22.69
CA ASP A 522 23.78 -20.57 -21.44
C ASP A 522 22.99 -21.90 -21.60
N ASP A 523 22.28 -22.10 -22.73
CA ASP A 523 21.55 -23.34 -23.03
C ASP A 523 22.53 -24.44 -23.52
N ASP A 524 22.58 -25.56 -22.79
CA ASP A 524 23.28 -26.77 -23.24
C ASP A 524 22.48 -27.47 -24.35
N ALA A 525 23.17 -28.17 -25.27
CA ALA A 525 22.56 -28.86 -26.42
C ALA A 525 21.50 -29.93 -26.08
N GLU A 526 21.42 -30.37 -24.81
CA GLU A 526 20.43 -31.34 -24.29
C GLU A 526 19.24 -30.69 -23.58
N SER A 527 19.23 -29.36 -23.41
CA SER A 527 18.19 -28.59 -22.71
C SER A 527 17.09 -28.06 -23.65
N ARG A 528 15.88 -27.84 -23.14
CA ARG A 528 14.79 -27.21 -23.91
C ARG A 528 15.10 -25.73 -24.08
N GLU A 529 15.07 -25.23 -25.31
CA GLU A 529 15.39 -23.85 -25.69
C GLU A 529 14.64 -22.82 -24.82
N THR A 530 15.41 -21.94 -24.18
CA THR A 530 14.90 -20.84 -23.35
C THR A 530 14.35 -19.72 -24.25
N THR A 531 13.03 -19.48 -24.18
CA THR A 531 12.38 -18.43 -24.98
C THR A 531 12.34 -17.11 -24.23
N VAL A 532 12.72 -16.01 -24.87
CA VAL A 532 12.69 -14.67 -24.29
C VAL A 532 11.90 -13.69 -25.17
N GLU A 533 10.97 -12.96 -24.55
CA GLU A 533 10.14 -11.94 -25.22
C GLU A 533 9.92 -10.73 -24.32
N VAL A 534 10.17 -9.52 -24.84
CA VAL A 534 9.74 -8.27 -24.18
C VAL A 534 8.26 -8.09 -24.48
N ALA A 535 7.41 -8.49 -23.54
CA ALA A 535 5.96 -8.51 -23.73
C ALA A 535 5.31 -7.13 -23.52
N HIS A 536 5.92 -6.27 -22.69
CA HIS A 536 5.43 -4.92 -22.41
C HIS A 536 6.54 -3.97 -22.01
N THR A 537 6.38 -2.69 -22.36
CA THR A 537 7.26 -1.60 -21.91
C THR A 537 6.40 -0.56 -21.21
N GLU A 538 6.54 -0.46 -19.89
CA GLU A 538 5.82 0.51 -19.07
C GLU A 538 6.59 1.83 -18.94
N MET A 539 5.90 2.95 -19.15
CA MET A 539 6.44 4.29 -18.93
C MET A 539 6.01 4.83 -17.56
N VAL A 540 6.85 4.62 -16.53
CA VAL A 540 6.47 4.86 -15.13
C VAL A 540 6.32 6.35 -14.83
N LYS A 541 7.36 7.13 -15.11
CA LYS A 541 7.42 8.58 -14.87
C LYS A 541 8.54 9.23 -15.66
N THR A 542 8.43 10.53 -15.88
CA THR A 542 9.51 11.36 -16.39
C THR A 542 10.62 11.48 -15.33
N PHE A 543 11.86 11.18 -15.72
CA PHE A 543 13.05 11.32 -14.86
C PHE A 543 13.70 12.70 -15.04
N ALA A 544 13.83 13.15 -16.29
CA ALA A 544 14.33 14.46 -16.70
C ALA A 544 13.59 14.87 -18.00
N PRO A 545 13.69 16.12 -18.47
CA PRO A 545 13.16 16.49 -19.79
C PRO A 545 13.60 15.48 -20.85
N ASP A 546 12.64 14.96 -21.61
CA ASP A 546 12.81 13.93 -22.66
C ASP A 546 13.37 12.56 -22.21
N VAL A 547 13.49 12.30 -20.91
CA VAL A 547 13.95 11.01 -20.36
C VAL A 547 12.87 10.39 -19.47
N TRP A 548 12.51 9.14 -19.78
CA TRP A 548 11.52 8.36 -19.05
C TRP A 548 12.16 7.24 -18.27
N HIS A 549 11.73 7.04 -17.02
CA HIS A 549 11.92 5.76 -16.34
C HIS A 549 10.98 4.75 -16.97
N CYS A 550 11.55 3.77 -17.65
CA CYS A 550 10.85 2.65 -18.28
C CYS A 550 11.04 1.36 -17.47
N VAL A 551 10.07 0.45 -17.56
CA VAL A 551 10.18 -0.95 -17.11
C VAL A 551 9.90 -1.85 -18.30
N PHE A 552 10.87 -2.68 -18.67
CA PHE A 552 10.69 -3.72 -19.68
C PHE A 552 10.26 -5.00 -18.96
N ASP A 553 9.02 -5.44 -19.21
CA ASP A 553 8.52 -6.70 -18.71
C ASP A 553 8.87 -7.80 -19.71
N VAL A 554 9.78 -8.67 -19.31
CA VAL A 554 10.30 -9.74 -20.16
C VAL A 554 9.73 -11.07 -19.71
N ARG A 555 9.05 -11.75 -20.62
CA ARG A 555 8.59 -13.12 -20.45
C ARG A 555 9.75 -14.06 -20.77
N VAL A 556 10.08 -14.93 -19.81
CA VAL A 556 11.05 -16.01 -19.99
C VAL A 556 10.29 -17.32 -19.88
N GLY A 557 10.42 -18.18 -20.89
CA GLY A 557 9.71 -19.45 -20.99
C GLY A 557 10.63 -20.56 -21.51
N ARG A 558 10.04 -21.72 -21.80
CA ARG A 558 10.71 -22.81 -22.51
C ARG A 558 9.92 -23.13 -23.76
N ALA A 559 10.62 -23.42 -24.86
CA ALA A 559 9.99 -23.93 -26.07
C ALA A 559 9.20 -25.21 -25.75
N ALA A 560 8.02 -25.32 -26.35
CA ALA A 560 7.06 -26.41 -26.12
C ALA A 560 7.54 -27.74 -26.70
#